data_AF-A0A1Y1JJ87-F1
#
_entry.id   AF-A0A1Y1JJ87-F1
#
_cell.length_a   1.000
_cell.length_b   1.000
_cell.length_c   1.000
_cell.angle_alpha   90.00
_cell.angle_beta   90.00
_cell.angle_gamma   90.00
#
_symmetry.space_group_name_H-M   'P 1'
#
loop_
_entity.id
_entity.type
_entity.pdbx_description
1 polymer ?
#
loop_
_entity_poly.entity_id
_entity_poly.type
_entity_poly.pdbx_seq_one_letter_code
_entity_poly.pdbx_strand_id
1 'polypeptide(L)'
;MSKPIEYQLILILRIISIFVIISWGACSAYAVKHRSYLPLSRYNIRGKERSVSLNLSTSQNEYNLKIVLYPDPVLRKKCDEVVHFDDNLKTLIRSMFKIMYESKGIGLAAPQVNISKRIIVWNALYEKQKEENERVFINPTIVEQSLIKTKLVEGCLSFPNIEGKVDRPSIVSISYYDLEGNKHLKILKGIHARIFQHEYDHLNGILFIDRFSQTEKHKVRAKLNEMIRIFKSNFEEEPAV
;
A
#
# COMPACT_ATOMS: atom_id res chain seq x y z
N MET A 1 -30.12 -57.61 10.19
CA MET A 1 -31.30 -56.83 9.76
C MET A 1 -30.96 -55.35 9.86
N SER A 2 -30.69 -54.76 8.69
CA SER A 2 -30.53 -53.33 8.35
C SER A 2 -31.90 -52.61 8.43
N LYS A 3 -32.05 -51.32 8.79
CA LYS A 3 -31.60 -50.04 8.19
C LYS A 3 -32.10 -48.87 9.10
N PRO A 4 -31.85 -47.57 8.83
CA PRO A 4 -30.58 -46.92 8.53
C PRO A 4 -30.37 -45.58 9.29
N ILE A 5 -29.12 -45.12 9.22
CA ILE A 5 -28.63 -43.78 9.58
C ILE A 5 -29.13 -42.79 8.51
N GLU A 6 -30.20 -42.04 8.79
CA GLU A 6 -30.65 -40.96 7.90
C GLU A 6 -31.35 -39.77 8.58
N TYR A 7 -31.32 -39.68 9.92
CA TYR A 7 -32.03 -38.62 10.67
C TYR A 7 -31.12 -37.64 11.44
N GLN A 8 -29.83 -37.57 11.10
CA GLN A 8 -28.89 -36.59 11.68
C GLN A 8 -28.31 -35.60 10.66
N LEU A 9 -28.83 -35.56 9.42
CA LEU A 9 -28.35 -34.67 8.36
C LEU A 9 -29.35 -33.56 7.93
N ILE A 10 -30.53 -33.46 8.55
CA ILE A 10 -31.58 -32.51 8.13
C ILE A 10 -31.82 -31.36 9.13
N LEU A 11 -31.13 -31.33 10.28
CA LEU A 11 -31.31 -30.26 11.28
C LEU A 11 -30.25 -29.15 11.28
N ILE A 12 -29.16 -29.26 10.50
CA ILE A 12 -28.09 -28.23 10.43
C ILE A 12 -28.23 -27.31 9.19
N LEU A 13 -29.17 -27.56 8.28
CA LEU A 13 -29.39 -26.76 7.07
C LEU A 13 -30.60 -25.80 7.14
N ARG A 14 -31.06 -25.41 8.34
CA ARG A 14 -32.16 -24.44 8.51
C ARG A 14 -31.85 -23.21 9.38
N ILE A 15 -30.56 -22.95 9.66
CA ILE A 15 -30.12 -21.72 10.36
C ILE A 15 -29.35 -20.76 9.41
N ILE A 16 -29.06 -21.15 8.16
CA ILE A 16 -28.29 -20.32 7.21
C ILE A 16 -29.18 -19.40 6.33
N SER A 17 -30.52 -19.47 6.43
CA SER A 17 -31.39 -18.77 5.46
C SER A 17 -32.25 -17.63 6.03
N ILE A 18 -32.00 -17.18 7.26
CA ILE A 18 -32.71 -16.02 7.85
C ILE A 18 -31.71 -15.13 8.59
N PHE A 19 -30.78 -14.50 7.87
CA PHE A 19 -30.08 -13.26 8.31
C PHE A 19 -29.34 -12.58 7.14
N VAL A 20 -29.93 -12.62 5.95
CA VAL A 20 -29.54 -11.79 4.79
C VAL A 20 -30.85 -11.27 4.21
N ILE A 21 -30.90 -9.97 3.89
CA ILE A 21 -32.09 -9.09 3.72
C ILE A 21 -32.46 -8.52 5.11
N ILE A 22 -32.05 -7.32 5.54
CA ILE A 22 -32.21 -6.00 4.92
C ILE A 22 -31.06 -5.07 5.39
N SER A 23 -30.16 -4.70 4.48
CA SER A 23 -29.53 -3.37 4.46
C SER A 23 -28.83 -3.19 3.10
N TRP A 24 -29.65 -3.13 2.06
CA TRP A 24 -29.26 -2.54 0.79
C TRP A 24 -29.69 -1.08 0.85
N GLY A 25 -28.75 -0.22 1.26
CA GLY A 25 -28.91 1.23 1.26
C GLY A 25 -27.85 1.85 0.35
N ALA A 26 -28.28 2.20 -0.87
CA ALA A 26 -27.74 3.24 -1.75
C ALA A 26 -26.20 3.45 -1.79
N CYS A 27 -25.55 2.83 -2.77
CA CYS A 27 -24.27 3.32 -3.30
C CYS A 27 -24.57 4.58 -4.12
N SER A 28 -24.42 5.77 -3.53
CA SER A 28 -24.60 7.04 -4.21
C SER A 28 -23.32 7.45 -4.93
N ALA A 29 -23.42 7.60 -6.24
CA ALA A 29 -22.38 8.21 -7.08
C ALA A 29 -22.18 9.68 -6.66
N TYR A 30 -21.00 10.02 -6.16
CA TYR A 30 -20.63 11.42 -5.95
C TYR A 30 -20.06 12.01 -7.24
N ALA A 31 -20.95 12.70 -7.97
CA ALA A 31 -20.56 13.66 -8.99
C ALA A 31 -20.37 15.03 -8.32
N VAL A 32 -19.15 15.56 -8.34
CA VAL A 32 -18.85 16.93 -7.87
C VAL A 32 -19.37 17.91 -8.92
N LYS A 33 -20.52 18.53 -8.63
CA LYS A 33 -21.06 19.66 -9.40
C LYS A 33 -20.99 20.92 -8.52
N HIS A 34 -19.89 21.64 -8.59
CA HIS A 34 -19.82 22.99 -8.02
C HIS A 34 -20.26 24.03 -9.04
N ARG A 35 -21.40 24.70 -8.80
CA ARG A 35 -21.53 26.15 -9.04
C ARG A 35 -22.76 26.72 -8.32
N SER A 36 -22.52 27.41 -7.22
CA SER A 36 -23.49 28.32 -6.58
C SER A 36 -23.08 29.74 -6.92
N TYR A 37 -23.93 30.48 -7.63
CA TYR A 37 -23.79 31.93 -7.78
C TYR A 37 -24.47 32.61 -6.59
N LEU A 38 -23.76 33.52 -5.92
CA LEU A 38 -24.33 34.53 -5.02
C LEU A 38 -24.05 35.92 -5.62
N PRO A 39 -24.94 36.90 -5.37
CA PRO A 39 -25.15 38.04 -6.25
C PRO A 39 -24.12 39.14 -6.03
N LEU A 40 -23.68 39.75 -7.13
CA LEU A 40 -22.84 40.94 -7.11
C LEU A 40 -23.66 42.15 -6.67
N SER A 41 -23.39 42.65 -5.47
CA SER A 41 -23.71 44.03 -5.09
C SER A 41 -22.77 44.97 -5.87
N ARG A 42 -23.35 45.90 -6.63
CA ARG A 42 -22.60 46.95 -7.33
C ARG A 42 -22.13 47.99 -6.32
N TYR A 43 -20.81 48.14 -6.17
CA TYR A 43 -20.21 49.37 -5.68
C TYR A 43 -19.32 49.95 -6.78
N ASN A 44 -19.60 51.20 -7.15
CA ASN A 44 -18.90 51.93 -8.20
C ASN A 44 -17.85 52.82 -7.52
N ILE A 45 -16.57 52.50 -7.68
CA ILE A 45 -15.47 53.40 -7.30
C ILE A 45 -14.50 53.51 -8.49
N ARG A 46 -14.38 54.74 -8.99
CA ARG A 46 -13.33 55.18 -9.91
C ARG A 46 -11.97 55.04 -9.22
N GLY A 47 -11.03 54.32 -9.83
CA GLY A 47 -9.63 54.39 -9.42
C GLY A 47 -8.74 53.27 -9.96
N LYS A 48 -8.29 53.42 -11.21
CA LYS A 48 -7.02 52.91 -11.75
C LYS A 48 -6.56 51.52 -11.24
N GLU A 49 -7.16 50.45 -11.75
CA GLU A 49 -6.62 49.09 -11.58
C GLU A 49 -5.53 48.83 -12.62
N ARG A 50 -4.28 48.68 -12.15
CA ARG A 50 -3.31 47.82 -12.83
C ARG A 50 -3.78 46.39 -12.57
N SER A 51 -4.18 45.67 -13.61
CA SER A 51 -4.48 44.25 -13.55
C SER A 51 -3.20 43.47 -13.21
N VAL A 52 -2.92 43.32 -11.92
CA VAL A 52 -2.04 42.25 -11.46
C VAL A 52 -2.91 41.01 -11.48
N SER A 53 -2.80 40.24 -12.55
CA SER A 53 -3.30 38.87 -12.57
C SER A 53 -2.56 38.12 -11.46
N LEU A 54 -3.20 37.95 -10.30
CA LEU A 54 -2.80 36.93 -9.36
C LEU A 54 -3.02 35.59 -10.07
N ASN A 55 -1.97 35.12 -10.72
CA ASN A 55 -1.85 33.71 -11.04
C ASN A 55 -1.83 32.99 -9.70
N LEU A 56 -3.01 32.54 -9.27
CA LEU A 56 -3.12 31.53 -8.22
C LEU A 56 -2.59 30.23 -8.85
N SER A 57 -1.27 30.14 -8.99
CA SER A 57 -0.62 28.88 -9.32
C SER A 57 -0.82 27.97 -8.11
N THR A 58 -1.85 27.14 -8.17
CA THR A 58 -1.87 25.89 -7.41
C THR A 58 -0.65 25.08 -7.87
N SER A 59 0.52 25.32 -7.28
CA SER A 59 1.66 24.46 -7.46
C SER A 59 1.32 23.14 -6.79
N GLN A 60 0.84 22.20 -7.60
CA GLN A 60 0.76 20.78 -7.28
C GLN A 60 2.16 20.34 -6.86
N ASN A 61 2.42 20.29 -5.56
CA ASN A 61 3.73 20.00 -5.00
C ASN A 61 3.96 18.47 -5.05
N GLU A 62 4.20 17.94 -6.24
CA GLU A 62 4.39 16.51 -6.45
C GLU A 62 5.76 16.07 -5.91
N TYR A 63 5.79 15.01 -5.09
CA TYR A 63 7.06 14.49 -4.58
C TYR A 63 7.80 13.74 -5.71
N ASN A 64 9.06 14.11 -5.95
CA ASN A 64 9.95 13.37 -6.83
C ASN A 64 10.57 12.18 -6.07
N LEU A 65 9.87 11.05 -6.09
CA LEU A 65 10.26 9.84 -5.37
C LEU A 65 11.17 8.94 -6.23
N LYS A 66 12.09 8.23 -5.57
CA LYS A 66 12.94 7.21 -6.20
C LYS A 66 12.88 5.93 -5.39
N ILE A 67 12.89 4.79 -6.07
CA ILE A 67 12.99 3.49 -5.41
C ILE A 67 14.37 3.33 -4.79
N VAL A 68 14.38 3.04 -3.49
CA VAL A 68 15.57 2.70 -2.71
C VAL A 68 15.89 1.23 -2.91
N LEU A 69 17.15 0.95 -3.22
CA LEU A 69 17.67 -0.39 -3.48
C LEU A 69 18.39 -0.95 -2.25
N TYR A 70 18.34 -2.27 -2.08
CA TYR A 70 19.18 -2.96 -1.12
C TYR A 70 20.68 -2.72 -1.41
N PRO A 71 21.56 -2.56 -0.39
CA PRO A 71 21.35 -2.72 1.05
C PRO A 71 21.14 -1.42 1.84
N ASP A 72 20.52 -0.38 1.25
CA ASP A 72 20.34 0.91 1.93
C ASP A 72 19.75 0.75 3.35
N PRO A 73 20.36 1.37 4.38
CA PRO A 73 19.96 1.21 5.78
C PRO A 73 18.53 1.65 6.08
N VAL A 74 17.93 2.55 5.27
CA VAL A 74 16.53 2.97 5.49
C VAL A 74 15.56 1.78 5.40
N LEU A 75 15.88 0.78 4.57
CA LEU A 75 15.07 -0.42 4.38
C LEU A 75 15.07 -1.34 5.61
N ARG A 76 15.99 -1.12 6.56
CA ARG A 76 16.12 -1.87 7.82
C ARG A 76 15.55 -1.13 9.02
N LYS A 77 15.14 0.14 8.87
CA LYS A 77 14.60 0.95 9.96
C LYS A 77 13.11 0.65 10.16
N LYS A 78 12.69 0.46 11.42
CA LYS A 78 11.27 0.43 11.78
C LYS A 78 10.66 1.82 11.54
N CYS A 79 9.55 1.87 10.79
CA CYS A 79 8.93 3.11 10.38
C CYS A 79 8.05 3.73 11.48
N ASP A 80 8.01 5.06 11.51
CA ASP A 80 7.22 5.84 12.46
C ASP A 80 5.75 5.92 12.05
N GLU A 81 4.86 6.07 13.04
CA GLU A 81 3.44 6.26 12.78
C GLU A 81 3.16 7.58 12.06
N VAL A 82 2.10 7.57 11.25
CA VAL A 82 1.47 8.75 10.67
C VAL A 82 0.47 9.29 11.67
N VAL A 83 0.64 10.55 12.09
CA VAL A 83 -0.21 11.21 13.09
C VAL A 83 -1.07 12.33 12.49
N HIS A 84 -0.72 12.81 11.29
CA HIS A 84 -1.44 13.87 10.59
C HIS A 84 -1.99 13.34 9.27
N PHE A 85 -3.30 13.47 9.09
CA PHE A 85 -4.04 13.04 7.91
C PHE A 85 -4.48 14.28 7.13
N ASP A 86 -3.49 14.96 6.53
CA ASP A 86 -3.65 16.22 5.83
C ASP A 86 -3.52 16.04 4.30
N ASP A 87 -3.60 17.14 3.55
CA ASP A 87 -3.46 17.09 2.09
C ASP A 87 -2.03 16.73 1.66
N ASN A 88 -1.00 16.96 2.49
CA ASN A 88 0.36 16.53 2.19
C ASN A 88 0.47 15.00 2.16
N LEU A 89 -0.20 14.31 3.09
CA LEU A 89 -0.29 12.85 3.11
C LEU A 89 -0.94 12.32 1.81
N LYS A 90 -2.02 12.96 1.36
CA LYS A 90 -2.69 12.58 0.11
C LYS A 90 -1.77 12.75 -1.10
N THR A 91 -1.07 13.88 -1.18
CA THR A 91 -0.10 14.14 -2.26
C THR A 91 1.05 13.13 -2.25
N LEU A 92 1.58 12.80 -1.06
CA LEU A 92 2.60 11.76 -0.92
C LEU A 92 2.11 10.42 -1.44
N ILE A 93 0.91 9.99 -1.04
CA ILE A 93 0.34 8.69 -1.45
C ILE A 93 0.13 8.63 -2.95
N ARG A 94 -0.26 9.74 -3.60
CA ARG A 94 -0.35 9.82 -5.05
C ARG A 94 1.00 9.70 -5.73
N SER A 95 2.03 10.37 -5.22
CA SER A 95 3.40 10.18 -5.70
C SER A 95 3.88 8.73 -5.50
N MET A 96 3.50 8.06 -4.41
CA MET A 96 3.81 6.64 -4.18
C MET A 96 3.15 5.72 -5.22
N PHE A 97 1.88 5.94 -5.55
CA PHE A 97 1.22 5.18 -6.62
C PHE A 97 1.89 5.40 -7.98
N LYS A 98 2.24 6.65 -8.31
CA LYS A 98 2.93 6.98 -9.57
C LYS A 98 4.22 6.19 -9.73
N ILE A 99 5.14 6.29 -8.76
CA ILE A 99 6.42 5.57 -8.85
C ILE A 99 6.25 4.05 -8.79
N MET A 100 5.23 3.55 -8.07
CA MET A 100 4.87 2.11 -8.08
C MET A 100 4.50 1.65 -9.50
N TYR A 101 3.66 2.40 -10.22
CA TYR A 101 3.28 2.06 -11.60
C TYR A 101 4.44 2.21 -12.59
N GLU A 102 5.20 3.30 -12.51
CA GLU A 102 6.39 3.53 -13.35
C GLU A 102 7.43 2.40 -13.18
N SER A 103 7.56 1.90 -11.96
CA SER A 103 8.45 0.78 -11.62
C SER A 103 7.84 -0.61 -11.89
N LYS A 104 6.63 -0.67 -12.47
CA LYS A 104 5.88 -1.92 -12.74
C LYS A 104 5.68 -2.79 -11.49
N GLY A 105 5.48 -2.16 -10.34
CA GLY A 105 5.23 -2.83 -9.07
C GLY A 105 3.76 -3.10 -8.79
N ILE A 106 3.49 -4.17 -8.04
CA ILE A 106 2.14 -4.50 -7.56
C ILE A 106 1.83 -3.76 -6.26
N GLY A 107 2.83 -3.54 -5.41
CA GLY A 107 2.74 -2.86 -4.11
C GLY A 107 4.01 -2.06 -3.80
N LEU A 108 3.90 -1.13 -2.86
CA LEU A 108 4.98 -0.27 -2.41
C LEU A 108 4.75 0.18 -0.95
N ALA A 109 5.78 0.08 -0.13
CA ALA A 109 5.86 0.68 1.20
C ALA A 109 6.69 1.97 1.19
N ALA A 110 6.29 2.97 1.97
CA ALA A 110 7.00 4.25 2.07
C ALA A 110 8.54 4.17 2.33
N PRO A 111 9.09 3.25 3.13
CA PRO A 111 10.56 3.14 3.26
C PRO A 111 11.27 2.82 1.95
N GLN A 112 10.59 2.18 0.98
CA GLN A 112 11.16 1.92 -0.35
C GLN A 112 11.29 3.19 -1.20
N VAL A 113 10.77 4.32 -0.75
CA VAL A 113 10.97 5.65 -1.35
C VAL A 113 11.64 6.61 -0.36
N ASN A 114 12.43 6.06 0.56
CA ASN A 114 13.19 6.78 1.58
C ASN A 114 12.31 7.58 2.59
N ILE A 115 11.07 7.13 2.82
CA ILE A 115 10.16 7.78 3.77
C ILE A 115 9.87 6.82 4.92
N SER A 116 10.37 7.14 6.11
CA SER A 116 10.23 6.30 7.31
C SER A 116 8.85 6.46 7.97
N LYS A 117 7.78 6.18 7.23
CA LYS A 117 6.39 6.24 7.69
C LYS A 117 5.64 4.94 7.42
N ARG A 118 4.68 4.61 8.28
CA ARG A 118 3.87 3.38 8.17
C ARG A 118 2.75 3.52 7.13
N ILE A 119 3.13 3.55 5.86
CA ILE A 119 2.21 3.69 4.72
C ILE A 119 2.48 2.58 3.71
N ILE A 120 1.42 1.90 3.29
CA ILE A 120 1.42 0.89 2.23
C ILE A 120 0.42 1.31 1.15
N VAL A 121 0.84 1.20 -0.10
CA VAL A 121 -0.03 1.32 -1.28
C VAL A 121 0.09 0.07 -2.15
N TRP A 122 -0.98 -0.37 -2.79
CA TRP A 122 -0.90 -1.39 -3.83
C TRP A 122 -2.07 -1.32 -4.81
N ASN A 123 -1.88 -1.94 -5.97
CA ASN A 123 -2.95 -2.23 -6.92
C ASN A 123 -2.78 -3.65 -7.48
N ALA A 124 -3.71 -4.56 -7.15
CA ALA A 124 -3.61 -5.95 -7.62
C ALA A 124 -3.80 -6.11 -9.14
N LEU A 125 -4.37 -5.09 -9.79
CA LEU A 125 -4.53 -5.00 -11.25
C LEU A 125 -3.67 -3.85 -11.81
N TYR A 126 -2.44 -3.70 -11.30
CA TYR A 126 -1.54 -2.57 -11.57
C TYR A 126 -1.34 -2.27 -13.06
N GLU A 127 -1.37 -3.27 -13.95
CA GLU A 127 -1.26 -3.08 -15.41
C GLU A 127 -2.39 -2.21 -16.00
N LYS A 128 -3.57 -2.24 -15.38
CA LYS A 128 -4.71 -1.42 -15.81
C LYS A 128 -4.72 -0.01 -15.21
N GLN A 129 -3.89 0.23 -14.19
CA GLN A 129 -3.76 1.52 -13.48
C GLN A 129 -5.10 2.18 -13.13
N LYS A 130 -6.06 1.36 -12.72
CA LYS A 130 -7.42 1.78 -12.38
C LYS A 130 -7.47 2.19 -10.91
N GLU A 131 -7.75 3.48 -10.65
CA GLU A 131 -7.83 4.06 -9.31
C GLU A 131 -8.83 3.32 -8.41
N GLU A 132 -9.93 2.78 -8.96
CA GLU A 132 -10.91 2.03 -8.17
C GLU A 132 -10.34 0.74 -7.53
N ASN A 133 -9.19 0.26 -8.04
CA ASN A 133 -8.48 -0.91 -7.54
C ASN A 133 -7.32 -0.56 -6.60
N GLU A 134 -7.01 0.73 -6.45
CA GLU A 134 -6.00 1.21 -5.51
C GLU A 134 -6.42 0.92 -4.07
N ARG A 135 -5.44 0.52 -3.26
CA ARG A 135 -5.63 0.29 -1.84
C ARG A 135 -4.53 1.01 -1.08
N VAL A 136 -4.92 1.65 0.01
CA VAL A 136 -4.05 2.43 0.89
C VAL A 136 -4.26 1.91 2.31
N PHE A 137 -3.16 1.66 3.03
CA PHE A 137 -3.19 1.27 4.42
C PHE A 137 -2.20 2.11 5.21
N ILE A 138 -2.73 2.95 6.11
CA ILE A 138 -1.94 3.82 6.99
C ILE A 138 -1.94 3.24 8.39
N ASN A 139 -0.77 3.27 9.05
CA ASN A 139 -0.49 2.62 10.33
C ASN A 139 -1.06 1.20 10.43
N PRO A 140 -0.85 0.32 9.43
CA PRO A 140 -1.41 -1.02 9.47
C PRO A 140 -0.79 -1.85 10.59
N THR A 141 -1.56 -2.83 11.07
CA THR A 141 -1.16 -3.85 12.04
C THR A 141 -1.83 -5.18 11.67
N ILE A 142 -1.09 -6.29 11.76
CA ILE A 142 -1.67 -7.65 11.70
C ILE A 142 -2.24 -7.96 13.08
N VAL A 143 -3.56 -8.18 13.18
CA VAL A 143 -4.20 -8.55 14.45
C VAL A 143 -4.18 -10.07 14.65
N GLU A 144 -4.38 -10.83 13.57
CA GLU A 144 -4.34 -12.29 13.57
C GLU A 144 -3.86 -12.82 12.22
N GLN A 145 -3.36 -14.05 12.21
CA GLN A 145 -2.87 -14.72 11.01
C GLN A 145 -3.20 -16.22 11.04
N SER A 146 -3.45 -16.80 9.87
CA SER A 146 -3.75 -18.23 9.76
C SER A 146 -2.54 -19.11 10.09
N LEU A 147 -2.81 -20.27 10.69
CA LEU A 147 -1.81 -21.33 10.85
C LEU A 147 -1.37 -21.93 9.50
N ILE A 148 -2.30 -22.00 8.55
CA ILE A 148 -2.03 -22.47 7.19
C ILE A 148 -1.12 -21.45 6.49
N LYS A 149 -0.01 -21.94 5.92
CA LYS A 149 0.94 -21.15 5.14
C LYS A 149 0.93 -21.57 3.68
N THR A 150 1.27 -20.64 2.80
CA THR A 150 1.48 -20.88 1.38
C THR A 150 2.86 -20.41 0.94
N LYS A 151 3.54 -21.29 0.19
CA LYS A 151 4.83 -21.01 -0.45
C LYS A 151 4.60 -20.47 -1.85
N LEU A 152 4.98 -19.22 -2.09
CA LEU A 152 4.87 -18.57 -3.40
C LEU A 152 6.16 -17.82 -3.70
N VAL A 153 6.42 -17.60 -4.98
CA VAL A 153 7.52 -16.75 -5.45
C VAL A 153 7.17 -15.29 -5.19
N GLU A 154 8.10 -14.55 -4.61
CA GLU A 154 8.02 -13.11 -4.43
C GLU A 154 9.20 -12.43 -5.12
N GLY A 155 8.96 -11.22 -5.63
CA GLY A 155 9.98 -10.24 -5.99
C GLY A 155 9.76 -8.95 -5.19
N CYS A 156 10.67 -7.99 -5.32
CA CYS A 156 10.59 -6.71 -4.61
C CYS A 156 11.22 -5.60 -5.47
N LEU A 157 10.60 -4.41 -5.52
CA LEU A 157 11.14 -3.26 -6.26
C LEU A 157 12.54 -2.84 -5.77
N SER A 158 12.83 -3.03 -4.48
CA SER A 158 14.14 -2.75 -3.89
C SER A 158 15.20 -3.82 -4.20
N PHE A 159 14.83 -4.89 -4.91
CA PHE A 159 15.70 -6.00 -5.29
C PHE A 159 15.50 -6.39 -6.77
N PRO A 160 15.95 -5.55 -7.72
CA PRO A 160 15.76 -5.81 -9.14
C PRO A 160 16.31 -7.18 -9.56
N ASN A 161 15.52 -7.94 -10.32
CA ASN A 161 15.89 -9.26 -10.85
C ASN A 161 16.21 -10.34 -9.79
N ILE A 162 15.76 -10.16 -8.54
CA ILE A 162 15.85 -11.16 -7.49
C ILE A 162 14.45 -11.59 -7.09
N GLU A 163 14.21 -12.89 -7.24
CA GLU A 163 12.96 -13.54 -6.84
C GLU A 163 13.28 -14.81 -6.06
N GLY A 164 12.37 -15.21 -5.19
CA GLY A 164 12.54 -16.43 -4.41
C GLY A 164 11.26 -16.87 -3.72
N LYS A 165 11.23 -18.14 -3.32
CA LYS A 165 10.07 -18.71 -2.62
C LYS A 165 10.05 -18.29 -1.15
N VAL A 166 8.94 -17.70 -0.71
CA VAL A 166 8.69 -17.29 0.68
C VAL A 166 7.47 -18.03 1.21
N ASP A 167 7.54 -18.51 2.46
CA ASP A 167 6.39 -19.06 3.19
C ASP A 167 5.69 -17.96 4.01
N ARG A 168 4.39 -17.75 3.78
CA ARG A 168 3.57 -16.81 4.57
C ARG A 168 2.20 -17.39 4.92
N PRO A 169 1.59 -16.98 6.04
CA PRO A 169 0.16 -17.17 6.30
C PRO A 169 -0.71 -16.89 5.07
N SER A 170 -1.67 -17.78 4.78
CA SER A 170 -2.58 -17.65 3.64
C SER A 170 -3.66 -16.58 3.83
N ILE A 171 -3.98 -16.29 5.09
CA ILE A 171 -4.99 -15.31 5.52
C ILE A 171 -4.41 -14.48 6.65
N VAL A 172 -4.67 -13.17 6.63
CA VAL A 172 -4.38 -12.25 7.73
C VAL A 172 -5.60 -11.38 8.02
N SER A 173 -5.87 -11.18 9.31
CA SER A 173 -6.78 -10.14 9.78
C SER A 173 -5.95 -8.92 10.15
N ILE A 174 -6.36 -7.75 9.69
CA ILE A 174 -5.60 -6.52 9.81
C ILE A 174 -6.44 -5.39 10.38
N SER A 175 -5.78 -4.48 11.10
CA SER A 175 -6.29 -3.16 11.48
C SER A 175 -5.48 -2.09 10.75
N TYR A 176 -6.11 -1.03 10.27
CA TYR A 176 -5.43 0.08 9.59
C TYR A 176 -6.29 1.35 9.62
N TYR A 177 -5.73 2.46 9.16
CA TYR A 177 -6.44 3.71 8.91
C TYR A 177 -6.51 4.01 7.41
N ASP A 178 -7.62 4.58 6.96
CA ASP A 178 -7.78 5.10 5.60
C ASP A 178 -7.19 6.52 5.45
N LEU A 179 -7.37 7.13 4.28
CA LEU A 179 -6.85 8.47 3.95
C LEU A 179 -7.46 9.57 4.81
N GLU A 180 -8.68 9.34 5.29
CA GLU A 180 -9.46 10.24 6.13
C GLU A 180 -9.17 10.04 7.63
N GLY A 181 -8.34 9.05 7.99
CA GLY A 181 -8.01 8.74 9.37
C GLY A 181 -9.04 7.90 10.10
N ASN A 182 -9.98 7.27 9.40
CA ASN A 182 -10.92 6.33 10.00
C ASN A 182 -10.27 4.95 10.16
N LYS A 183 -10.51 4.30 11.29
CA LYS A 183 -9.98 2.97 11.59
C LYS A 183 -10.85 1.87 10.97
N HIS A 184 -10.21 0.87 10.38
CA HIS A 184 -10.85 -0.26 9.72
C HIS A 184 -10.27 -1.59 10.22
N LEU A 185 -11.12 -2.62 10.23
CA LEU A 185 -10.73 -4.03 10.37
C LEU A 185 -11.05 -4.77 9.07
N LYS A 186 -10.13 -5.61 8.60
CA LYS A 186 -10.30 -6.34 7.34
C LYS A 186 -9.59 -7.67 7.34
N ILE A 187 -10.23 -8.68 6.76
CA ILE A 187 -9.60 -9.97 6.47
C ILE A 187 -9.09 -9.95 5.03
N LEU A 188 -7.81 -10.22 4.85
CA LEU A 188 -7.18 -10.38 3.55
C LEU A 188 -6.82 -11.86 3.33
N LYS A 189 -7.01 -12.32 2.10
CA LYS A 189 -6.70 -13.69 1.66
C LYS A 189 -6.01 -13.70 0.30
N GLY A 190 -5.37 -14.81 -0.03
CA GLY A 190 -4.75 -15.02 -1.35
C GLY A 190 -3.71 -13.95 -1.66
N ILE A 191 -3.75 -13.40 -2.88
CA ILE A 191 -2.75 -12.41 -3.33
C ILE A 191 -2.75 -11.13 -2.48
N HIS A 192 -3.91 -10.69 -1.97
CA HIS A 192 -3.97 -9.50 -1.12
C HIS A 192 -3.30 -9.72 0.24
N ALA A 193 -3.49 -10.88 0.86
CA ALA A 193 -2.77 -11.24 2.08
C ALA A 193 -1.26 -11.28 1.81
N ARG A 194 -0.86 -11.74 0.62
CA ARG A 194 0.53 -11.88 0.24
C ARG A 194 1.22 -10.53 0.09
N ILE A 195 0.64 -9.64 -0.73
CA ILE A 195 1.14 -8.27 -0.92
C ILE A 195 1.19 -7.55 0.41
N PHE A 196 0.10 -7.56 1.19
CA PHE A 196 0.06 -6.87 2.47
C PHE A 196 1.19 -7.31 3.41
N GLN A 197 1.42 -8.62 3.56
CA GLN A 197 2.48 -9.12 4.45
C GLN A 197 3.88 -8.74 3.96
N HIS A 198 4.11 -8.66 2.65
CA HIS A 198 5.37 -8.20 2.08
C HIS A 198 5.61 -6.72 2.40
N GLU A 199 4.64 -5.86 2.10
CA GLU A 199 4.76 -4.42 2.37
C GLU A 199 4.77 -4.10 3.87
N TYR A 200 4.07 -4.91 4.68
CA TYR A 200 4.09 -4.78 6.13
C TYR A 200 5.46 -5.10 6.72
N ASP A 201 6.19 -6.07 6.17
CA ASP A 201 7.56 -6.36 6.60
C ASP A 201 8.49 -5.17 6.39
N HIS A 202 8.37 -4.48 5.25
CA HIS A 202 9.12 -3.27 4.97
C HIS A 202 8.92 -2.19 6.04
N LEU A 203 7.69 -2.01 6.54
CA LEU A 203 7.42 -1.05 7.63
C LEU A 203 8.13 -1.41 8.95
N ASN A 204 8.57 -2.65 9.10
CA ASN A 204 9.24 -3.17 10.28
C ASN A 204 10.74 -3.46 10.04
N GLY A 205 11.30 -3.04 8.90
CA GLY A 205 12.71 -3.27 8.56
C GLY A 205 13.04 -4.72 8.18
N ILE A 206 12.03 -5.54 7.92
CA ILE A 206 12.15 -6.94 7.52
C ILE A 206 12.07 -6.98 5.99
N LEU A 207 12.98 -7.71 5.36
CA LEU A 207 13.03 -7.87 3.90
C LEU A 207 12.66 -9.30 3.54
N PHE A 208 12.06 -9.52 2.37
CA PHE A 208 11.61 -10.86 1.97
C PHE A 208 12.74 -11.90 1.94
N ILE A 209 13.99 -11.48 1.68
CA ILE A 209 15.19 -12.33 1.75
C ILE A 209 15.46 -12.89 3.15
N ASP A 210 14.97 -12.24 4.21
CA ASP A 210 15.11 -12.73 5.58
C ASP A 210 14.25 -13.97 5.80
N ARG A 211 13.14 -14.07 5.06
CA ARG A 211 12.17 -15.17 5.09
C ARG A 211 12.51 -16.32 4.15
N PHE A 212 13.59 -16.21 3.38
CA PHE A 212 14.07 -17.28 2.52
C PHE A 212 14.57 -18.48 3.33
N SER A 213 14.34 -19.68 2.80
CA SER A 213 15.04 -20.88 3.27
C SER A 213 16.54 -20.78 2.94
N GLN A 214 17.37 -21.61 3.56
CA GLN A 214 18.81 -21.64 3.25
C GLN A 214 19.09 -21.92 1.78
N THR A 215 18.29 -22.79 1.16
CA THR A 215 18.40 -23.09 -0.27
C THR A 215 18.09 -21.87 -1.13
N GLU A 216 17.04 -21.10 -0.82
CA GLU A 216 16.69 -19.90 -1.57
C GLU A 216 17.75 -18.80 -1.37
N LYS A 217 18.27 -18.62 -0.14
CA LYS A 217 19.38 -17.69 0.14
C LYS A 217 20.63 -18.03 -0.68
N HIS A 218 20.97 -19.32 -0.79
CA HIS A 218 22.12 -19.76 -1.58
C HIS A 218 21.97 -19.39 -3.07
N LYS A 219 20.78 -19.57 -3.65
CA LYS A 219 20.50 -19.26 -5.07
C LYS A 219 20.71 -17.78 -5.41
N VAL A 220 20.33 -16.87 -4.51
CA VAL A 220 20.37 -15.42 -4.76
C VAL A 220 21.64 -14.75 -4.26
N ARG A 221 22.52 -15.47 -3.54
CA ARG A 221 23.69 -14.92 -2.85
C ARG A 221 24.60 -14.08 -3.74
N ALA A 222 24.91 -14.55 -4.95
CA ALA A 222 25.76 -13.83 -5.88
C ALA A 222 25.16 -12.46 -6.26
N LYS A 223 23.85 -12.42 -6.58
CA LYS A 223 23.15 -11.17 -6.91
C LYS A 223 23.09 -10.21 -5.71
N LEU A 224 22.85 -10.73 -4.50
CA LEU A 224 22.84 -9.90 -3.28
C LEU A 224 24.21 -9.29 -2.99
N ASN A 225 25.28 -10.08 -3.14
CA ASN A 225 26.65 -9.59 -2.97
C ASN A 225 27.00 -8.49 -3.98
N GLU A 226 26.53 -8.62 -5.22
CA GLU A 226 26.74 -7.61 -6.25
C GLU A 226 26.04 -6.29 -5.90
N MET A 227 24.79 -6.34 -5.43
CA MET A 227 24.09 -5.14 -4.97
C MET A 227 24.84 -4.45 -3.82
N ILE A 228 25.39 -5.21 -2.87
CA ILE A 228 26.22 -4.65 -1.78
C ILE A 228 27.47 -3.98 -2.33
N ARG A 229 28.13 -4.59 -3.32
CA ARG A 229 29.32 -4.02 -3.96
C ARG A 229 29.01 -2.70 -4.65
N ILE A 230 27.96 -2.66 -5.48
CA ILE A 230 27.50 -1.45 -6.19
C ILE A 230 27.14 -0.35 -5.20
N PHE A 231 26.46 -0.70 -4.10
CA PHE A 231 26.13 0.29 -3.08
C PHE A 231 27.38 0.89 -2.47
N LYS A 232 28.37 0.08 -2.07
CA LYS A 232 29.62 0.58 -1.47
C LYS A 232 30.43 1.48 -2.40
N SER A 233 30.54 1.14 -3.69
CA SER A 233 31.27 1.99 -4.64
C SER A 233 30.69 3.40 -4.74
N ASN A 234 29.38 3.55 -4.59
CA ASN A 234 28.73 4.86 -4.63
C ASN A 234 29.09 5.77 -3.44
N PHE A 235 29.62 5.23 -2.33
CA PHE A 235 30.07 6.01 -1.16
C PHE A 235 31.59 6.16 -1.08
N GLU A 236 32.35 5.32 -1.77
CA GLU A 236 33.82 5.40 -1.80
C GLU A 236 34.34 6.45 -2.81
N GLU A 237 33.48 6.94 -3.72
CA GLU A 237 33.81 7.99 -4.69
C GLU A 237 33.66 9.43 -4.15
N GLU A 238 33.15 9.65 -2.93
CA GLU A 238 33.24 10.96 -2.26
C GLU A 238 34.64 11.10 -1.63
N PRO A 239 35.55 11.95 -2.17
CA PRO A 239 36.83 12.18 -1.53
C PRO A 239 36.58 12.79 -0.15
N ALA A 240 37.23 12.23 0.87
CA ALA A 240 37.32 12.85 2.18
C ALA A 240 37.89 14.27 2.00
N VAL A 241 37.02 15.28 2.18
CA VAL A 241 37.40 16.69 2.23
C VAL A 241 38.05 16.99 3.57
#